data_AF-A0A1M3NF29-F1
#
_entry.id   AF-A0A1M3NF29-F1
#
_cell.length_a   1.000
_cell.length_b   1.000
_cell.length_c   1.000
_cell.angle_alpha   90.00
_cell.angle_beta   90.00
_cell.angle_gamma   90.00
#
_symmetry.space_group_name_H-M   'P 1'
#
loop_
_entity.id
_entity.type
_entity.pdbx_description
1 polymer ?
#
loop_
_entity_poly.entity_id
_entity_poly.type
_entity_poly.pdbx_seq_one_letter_code
_entity_poly.pdbx_strand_id
1 'polypeptide(L)'
;MSEDALVVAWLEASEAREDAVRALGEWARARGARLVGLDESTPAQHVDFTLAERAEKELERARLAIGAADADAAERALARVESLLRDHPELPQAPWLRAEVERTWSARWLRVEPRDEARARAAWQNAEALDGGRVQGIGESGYPPKRTVKATIIVAGAQSGHVSLRLDGTPIEPAETDARGAIYTVDVAPAEHHLLATSDDRIVFASWVAIAGEEPAPTRISVVTGGGCSRDELGRAQRRDGRIDAAGVACPRWLAAIPGQKRGSVLVARCERDTCGPLLEWRTERLPTYGPPQAHSTVAGWPSWATWTLVGIGAATAASMAIIATGVFETRPVEPRFVVGGARQE
;
A
#
# COMPACT_ATOMS: atom_id res chain seq x y z
N MET A 1 0.95 4.64 -33.41
CA MET A 1 1.29 3.40 -32.68
C MET A 1 0.91 3.62 -31.24
N SER A 2 -0.05 2.85 -30.71
CA SER A 2 -0.46 2.96 -29.31
C SER A 2 0.63 2.34 -28.44
N GLU A 3 1.26 3.12 -27.56
CA GLU A 3 2.19 2.58 -26.56
C GLU A 3 1.41 1.66 -25.62
N ASP A 4 1.78 0.38 -25.56
CA ASP A 4 1.20 -0.59 -24.63
C ASP A 4 1.68 -0.25 -23.21
N ALA A 5 0.80 0.35 -22.41
CA ALA A 5 1.02 0.61 -20.99
C ALA A 5 0.80 -0.68 -20.18
N LEU A 6 1.78 -1.08 -19.38
CA LEU A 6 1.73 -2.29 -18.55
C LEU A 6 1.84 -1.91 -17.07
N VAL A 7 0.85 -2.33 -16.27
CA VAL A 7 0.88 -2.19 -14.82
C VAL A 7 1.87 -3.21 -14.24
N VAL A 8 2.80 -2.74 -13.41
CA VAL A 8 3.88 -3.58 -12.84
C VAL A 8 3.55 -3.98 -11.40
N ALA A 9 3.45 -5.29 -11.16
CA ALA A 9 3.34 -5.87 -9.84
C ALA A 9 4.69 -6.47 -9.40
N TRP A 10 5.24 -5.97 -8.29
CA TRP A 10 6.44 -6.54 -7.67
C TRP A 10 6.04 -7.60 -6.65
N LEU A 11 6.32 -8.88 -6.94
CA LEU A 11 5.82 -10.00 -6.14
C LEU A 11 6.71 -10.40 -4.96
N GLU A 12 7.98 -9.96 -4.95
CA GLU A 12 8.95 -10.28 -3.89
C GLU A 12 9.66 -9.00 -3.41
N ALA A 13 9.79 -8.86 -2.08
CA ALA A 13 10.60 -7.80 -1.47
C ALA A 13 12.08 -8.23 -1.42
N SER A 14 12.99 -7.36 -1.85
CA SER A 14 14.43 -7.63 -1.86
C SER A 14 15.22 -6.34 -1.69
N GLU A 15 16.34 -6.39 -0.98
CA GLU A 15 17.33 -5.30 -0.91
C GLU A 15 17.92 -4.98 -2.30
N ALA A 16 17.88 -5.92 -3.25
CA ALA A 16 18.32 -5.74 -4.64
C ALA A 16 17.26 -5.05 -5.53
N ARG A 17 16.14 -4.57 -4.96
CA ARG A 17 15.02 -4.00 -5.72
C ARG A 17 15.41 -2.78 -6.54
N GLU A 18 16.31 -1.92 -6.07
CA GLU A 18 16.74 -0.74 -6.83
C GLU A 18 17.47 -1.10 -8.13
N ASP A 19 18.38 -2.08 -8.08
CA ASP A 19 19.09 -2.56 -9.27
C ASP A 19 18.16 -3.33 -10.22
N ALA A 20 17.17 -4.06 -9.68
CA ALA A 20 16.15 -4.74 -10.47
C ALA A 20 15.17 -3.76 -11.16
N VAL A 21 14.84 -2.63 -10.52
CA VAL A 21 14.01 -1.56 -11.12
C VAL A 21 14.69 -0.98 -12.36
N ARG A 22 16.02 -0.76 -12.32
CA ARG A 22 16.80 -0.32 -13.47
C ARG A 22 16.74 -1.34 -14.61
N ALA A 23 16.95 -2.62 -14.29
CA ALA A 23 16.87 -3.72 -15.25
C ALA A 23 15.49 -3.83 -15.89
N LEU A 24 14.42 -3.61 -15.12
CA LEU A 24 13.04 -3.62 -15.60
C LEU A 24 12.77 -2.44 -16.56
N GLY A 25 13.29 -1.26 -16.25
CA GLY A 25 13.21 -0.10 -17.14
C GLY A 25 13.94 -0.32 -18.47
N GLU A 26 15.07 -1.02 -18.48
CA GLU A 26 15.76 -1.44 -19.72
C GLU A 26 14.96 -2.46 -20.51
N TRP A 27 14.43 -3.49 -19.84
CA TRP A 27 13.56 -4.50 -20.45
C TRP A 27 12.37 -3.86 -21.16
N ALA A 28 11.74 -2.85 -20.54
CA ALA A 28 10.57 -2.16 -21.07
C ALA A 28 10.93 -1.28 -22.28
N ARG A 29 12.03 -0.51 -22.19
CA ARG A 29 12.56 0.27 -23.31
C ARG A 29 12.89 -0.60 -24.51
N ALA A 30 13.54 -1.74 -24.31
CA ALA A 30 13.87 -2.69 -25.37
C ALA A 30 12.63 -3.29 -26.07
N ARG A 31 11.44 -3.18 -25.46
CA ARG A 31 10.17 -3.71 -25.98
C ARG A 31 9.16 -2.63 -26.34
N GLY A 32 9.54 -1.35 -26.27
CA GLY A 32 8.62 -0.23 -26.49
C GLY A 32 7.43 -0.22 -25.52
N ALA A 33 7.59 -0.79 -24.33
CA ALA A 33 6.54 -0.87 -23.32
C ALA A 33 6.64 0.32 -22.36
N ARG A 34 5.50 0.91 -22.01
CA ARG A 34 5.42 1.95 -20.96
C ARG A 34 5.03 1.28 -19.66
N LEU A 35 5.89 1.35 -18.64
CA LEU A 35 5.57 0.80 -17.33
C LEU A 35 4.77 1.81 -16.52
N VAL A 36 3.68 1.34 -15.91
CA VAL A 36 2.86 2.12 -14.98
C VAL A 36 2.96 1.47 -13.62
N GLY A 37 3.13 2.29 -12.57
CA GLY A 37 3.03 1.81 -11.20
C GLY A 37 1.64 1.26 -10.91
N LEU A 38 1.52 0.45 -9.86
CA LEU A 38 0.21 0.10 -9.33
C LEU A 38 -0.53 1.39 -8.98
N ASP A 39 -1.81 1.46 -9.32
CA ASP A 39 -2.68 2.48 -8.74
C ASP A 39 -2.69 2.22 -7.23
N GLU A 40 -2.42 3.25 -6.43
CA GLU A 40 -2.49 3.09 -4.99
C GLU A 40 -3.92 2.67 -4.62
N SER A 41 -4.02 1.68 -3.73
CA SER A 41 -5.27 1.10 -3.24
C SER A 41 -6.31 2.18 -2.94
N THR A 42 -7.59 1.80 -3.02
CA THR A 42 -8.73 2.56 -2.50
C THR A 42 -8.32 3.49 -1.37
N PRO A 43 -8.46 4.82 -1.51
CA PRO A 43 -8.04 5.74 -0.46
C PRO A 43 -8.85 5.40 0.79
N ALA A 44 -8.17 4.83 1.78
CA ALA A 44 -8.77 4.55 3.07
C ALA A 44 -9.18 5.89 3.69
N GLN A 45 -10.38 5.94 4.27
CA GLN A 45 -10.80 7.13 4.99
C GLN A 45 -9.93 7.27 6.25
N HIS A 46 -9.35 8.46 6.42
CA HIS A 46 -8.58 8.77 7.62
C HIS A 46 -9.54 9.00 8.80
N VAL A 47 -9.31 8.32 9.92
CA VAL A 47 -10.10 8.46 11.14
C VAL A 47 -9.37 9.38 12.12
N ASP A 48 -9.93 10.56 12.37
CA ASP A 48 -9.46 11.45 13.44
C ASP A 48 -10.24 11.16 14.73
N PHE A 49 -9.60 10.41 15.63
CA PHE A 49 -10.19 10.02 16.92
C PHE A 49 -10.46 11.21 17.86
N THR A 50 -9.85 12.38 17.63
CA THR A 50 -10.13 13.57 18.46
C THR A 50 -11.55 14.10 18.27
N LEU A 51 -12.18 13.77 17.14
CA LEU A 51 -13.57 14.15 16.85
C LEU A 51 -14.57 13.45 17.78
N ALA A 52 -14.28 12.20 18.19
CA ALA A 52 -15.13 11.49 19.15
C ALA A 52 -15.10 12.16 20.53
N GLU A 53 -13.92 12.55 21.02
CA GLU A 53 -13.80 13.30 22.27
C GLU A 53 -14.54 14.65 22.20
N ARG A 54 -14.49 15.30 21.04
CA ARG A 54 -15.26 16.53 20.79
C ARG A 54 -16.77 16.28 20.83
N ALA A 55 -17.25 15.20 20.22
CA ALA A 55 -18.66 14.80 20.26
C ALA A 55 -19.16 14.56 21.70
N GLU A 56 -18.39 13.82 22.49
CA GLU A 56 -18.70 13.55 23.90
C GLU A 56 -18.75 14.84 24.74
N LYS A 57 -17.82 15.78 24.52
CA LYS A 57 -17.83 17.09 25.19
C LYS A 57 -19.07 17.91 24.86
N GLU A 58 -19.55 17.89 23.61
CA GLU A 58 -20.79 18.59 23.24
C GLU A 58 -22.04 17.89 23.82
N LEU A 59 -22.06 16.55 23.86
CA LEU A 59 -23.12 15.79 24.55
C LEU A 59 -23.18 16.13 26.03
N GLU A 60 -22.04 16.22 26.71
CA GLU A 60 -21.98 16.61 28.11
C GLU A 60 -22.49 18.04 28.32
N ARG A 61 -22.11 18.99 27.46
CA ARG A 61 -22.68 20.35 27.51
C ARG A 61 -24.19 20.37 27.33
N ALA A 62 -24.73 19.52 26.45
CA ALA A 62 -26.18 19.41 26.28
C ALA A 62 -26.86 18.89 27.54
N ARG A 63 -26.30 17.85 28.18
CA ARG A 63 -26.82 17.28 29.43
C ARG A 63 -26.79 18.28 30.58
N LEU A 64 -25.69 19.03 30.73
CA LEU A 64 -25.58 20.10 31.73
C LEU A 64 -26.60 21.22 31.48
N ALA A 65 -26.80 21.63 30.23
CA ALA A 65 -27.81 22.64 29.87
C ALA A 65 -29.24 22.17 30.17
N ILE A 66 -29.57 20.89 29.89
CA ILE A 66 -30.85 20.28 30.27
C ILE A 66 -31.03 20.32 31.80
N GLY A 67 -30.00 19.97 32.56
CA GLY A 67 -30.01 20.05 34.03
C GLY A 67 -30.23 21.46 34.56
N ALA A 68 -29.75 22.48 33.84
CA ALA A 68 -29.95 23.89 34.14
C ALA A 68 -31.28 24.47 33.58
N ALA A 69 -32.12 23.64 32.96
CA ALA A 69 -33.34 24.05 32.25
C ALA A 69 -33.12 25.10 31.15
N ASP A 70 -31.93 25.12 30.53
CA ASP A 70 -31.59 25.97 29.40
C ASP A 70 -31.80 25.21 28.08
N ALA A 71 -33.00 25.36 27.51
CA ALA A 71 -33.37 24.73 26.25
C ALA A 71 -32.45 25.13 25.10
N ASP A 72 -32.22 26.43 24.91
CA ASP A 72 -31.46 26.95 23.77
C ASP A 72 -30.01 26.46 23.78
N ALA A 73 -29.36 26.44 24.96
CA ALA A 73 -28.01 25.91 25.07
C ALA A 73 -27.95 24.40 24.79
N ALA A 74 -28.93 23.63 25.29
CA ALA A 74 -29.02 22.21 25.03
C ALA A 74 -29.21 21.91 23.53
N GLU A 75 -30.16 22.59 22.89
CA GLU A 75 -30.47 22.39 21.47
C GLU A 75 -29.30 22.78 20.56
N ARG A 76 -28.62 23.89 20.86
CA ARG A 76 -27.40 24.28 20.11
C ARG A 76 -26.27 23.27 20.28
N ALA A 77 -26.08 22.71 21.48
CA ALA A 77 -25.07 21.68 21.73
C ALA A 77 -25.41 20.38 20.98
N LEU A 78 -26.66 19.95 21.03
CA LEU A 78 -27.15 18.76 20.32
C LEU A 78 -27.01 18.91 18.80
N ALA A 79 -27.38 20.06 18.24
CA ALA A 79 -27.21 20.33 16.82
C ALA A 79 -25.74 20.28 16.38
N ARG A 80 -24.81 20.76 17.21
CA ARG A 80 -23.36 20.71 16.90
C ARG A 80 -22.83 19.29 16.87
N VAL A 81 -23.18 18.45 17.85
CA VAL A 81 -22.74 17.05 17.86
C VAL A 81 -23.41 16.24 16.75
N GLU A 82 -24.69 16.49 16.44
CA GLU A 82 -25.37 15.88 15.31
C GLU A 82 -24.67 16.20 13.98
N SER A 83 -24.36 17.47 13.72
CA SER A 83 -23.60 17.87 12.52
C SER A 83 -22.25 17.17 12.47
N LEU A 84 -21.50 17.19 13.57
CA LEU A 84 -20.19 16.56 13.65
C LEU A 84 -20.23 15.06 13.29
N LEU A 85 -21.22 14.32 13.81
CA LEU A 85 -21.36 12.89 13.53
C LEU A 85 -21.87 12.61 12.10
N ARG A 86 -22.67 13.51 11.53
CA ARG A 86 -23.10 13.41 10.12
C ARG A 86 -21.94 13.66 9.16
N ASP A 87 -21.06 14.60 9.50
CA ASP A 87 -19.90 14.98 8.69
C ASP A 87 -18.75 13.96 8.79
N HIS A 88 -18.74 13.14 9.85
CA HIS A 88 -17.68 12.16 10.15
C HIS A 88 -18.22 10.73 10.36
N PRO A 89 -18.86 10.12 9.35
CA PRO A 89 -19.38 8.76 9.45
C PRO A 89 -18.26 7.71 9.57
N GLU A 90 -17.00 8.02 9.27
CA GLU A 90 -15.87 7.11 9.41
C GLU A 90 -15.56 6.72 10.86
N LEU A 91 -16.09 7.44 11.85
CA LEU A 91 -15.87 7.13 13.26
C LEU A 91 -16.55 5.79 13.65
N PRO A 92 -15.81 4.77 14.13
CA PRO A 92 -16.40 3.47 14.48
C PRO A 92 -17.51 3.55 15.55
N GLN A 93 -17.41 4.51 16.47
CA GLN A 93 -18.36 4.76 17.55
C GLN A 93 -19.49 5.74 17.17
N ALA A 94 -19.52 6.25 15.93
CA ALA A 94 -20.56 7.16 15.45
C ALA A 94 -22.00 6.68 15.72
N PRO A 95 -22.40 5.42 15.44
CA PRO A 95 -23.78 4.97 15.68
C PRO A 95 -24.18 5.06 17.15
N TRP A 96 -23.27 4.67 18.05
CA TRP A 96 -23.51 4.76 19.49
C TRP A 96 -23.62 6.22 19.96
N LEU A 97 -22.69 7.08 19.53
CA LEU A 97 -22.75 8.51 19.87
C LEU A 97 -24.01 9.17 19.32
N ARG A 98 -24.46 8.78 18.13
CA ARG A 98 -25.70 9.29 17.52
C ARG A 98 -26.93 8.84 18.29
N ALA A 99 -26.97 7.59 18.75
CA ALA A 99 -28.03 7.12 19.64
C ALA A 99 -28.07 7.93 20.95
N GLU A 100 -26.92 8.27 21.53
CA GLU A 100 -26.84 9.12 22.72
C GLU A 100 -27.32 10.57 22.46
N VAL A 101 -27.09 11.11 21.26
CA VAL A 101 -27.67 12.39 20.82
C VAL A 101 -29.20 12.30 20.82
N GLU A 102 -29.77 11.27 20.22
CA GLU A 102 -31.22 11.05 20.15
C GLU A 102 -31.84 10.84 21.55
N ARG A 103 -31.19 10.10 22.45
CA ARG A 103 -31.63 9.98 23.85
C ARG A 103 -31.60 11.32 24.58
N THR A 104 -30.58 12.14 24.32
CA THR A 104 -30.46 13.47 24.93
C THR A 104 -31.50 14.45 24.37
N TRP A 105 -31.82 14.36 23.07
CA TRP A 105 -32.97 15.02 22.46
C TRP A 105 -34.30 14.62 23.13
N SER A 106 -34.50 13.33 23.37
CA SER A 106 -35.67 12.83 24.09
C SER A 106 -35.79 13.44 25.49
N ALA A 107 -34.69 13.43 26.25
CA ALA A 107 -34.63 14.05 27.58
C ALA A 107 -34.91 15.56 27.53
N ARG A 108 -34.40 16.27 26.52
CA ARG A 108 -34.66 17.71 26.29
C ARG A 108 -36.16 17.97 26.18
N TRP A 109 -36.89 17.24 25.34
CA TRP A 109 -38.33 17.47 25.15
C TRP A 109 -39.21 16.95 26.28
N LEU A 110 -38.71 16.08 27.15
CA LEU A 110 -39.45 15.64 28.34
C LEU A 110 -39.26 16.57 29.55
N ARG A 111 -38.06 17.13 29.73
CA ARG A 111 -37.67 17.76 30.99
C ARG A 111 -37.76 19.29 30.95
N VAL A 112 -37.42 19.91 29.83
CA VAL A 112 -37.28 21.37 29.70
C VAL A 112 -38.41 21.94 28.83
N GLU A 113 -38.91 23.12 29.15
CA GLU A 113 -39.92 23.80 28.32
C GLU A 113 -39.32 24.41 27.05
N PRO A 114 -40.05 24.44 25.91
CA PRO A 114 -41.33 23.78 25.69
C PRO A 114 -41.18 22.25 25.62
N ARG A 115 -42.06 21.54 26.33
CA ARG A 115 -42.13 20.07 26.31
C ARG A 115 -42.90 19.55 25.10
N ASP A 116 -42.46 18.40 24.58
CA ASP A 116 -43.10 17.73 23.44
C ASP A 116 -42.89 16.21 23.53
N GLU A 117 -43.88 15.50 24.07
CA GLU A 117 -43.78 14.04 24.26
C GLU A 117 -43.71 13.28 22.93
N ALA A 118 -44.34 13.80 21.86
CA ALA A 118 -44.33 13.15 20.56
C ALA A 118 -42.92 13.19 19.94
N ARG A 119 -42.25 14.35 20.01
CA ARG A 119 -40.85 14.48 19.60
C ARG A 119 -39.91 13.67 20.49
N ALA A 120 -40.16 13.66 21.80
CA ALA A 120 -39.37 12.86 22.73
C ALA A 120 -39.44 11.37 22.41
N ARG A 121 -40.65 10.86 22.12
CA ARG A 121 -40.88 9.47 21.71
C ARG A 121 -40.19 9.14 20.39
N ALA A 122 -40.30 10.03 19.40
CA ALA A 122 -39.67 9.82 18.10
C ALA A 122 -38.14 9.71 18.22
N ALA A 123 -37.52 10.60 19.01
CA ALA A 123 -36.08 10.57 19.25
C ALA A 123 -35.65 9.33 20.02
N TRP A 124 -36.40 8.93 21.06
CA TRP A 124 -36.12 7.67 21.75
C TRP A 124 -36.12 6.47 20.79
N GLN A 125 -37.14 6.36 19.96
CA GLN A 125 -37.26 5.27 18.99
C GLN A 125 -36.17 5.31 17.91
N ASN A 126 -35.68 6.49 17.54
CA ASN A 126 -34.53 6.63 16.65
C ASN A 126 -33.23 6.16 17.34
N ALA A 127 -33.06 6.44 18.64
CA ALA A 127 -31.92 5.93 19.39
C ALA A 127 -31.90 4.40 19.45
N GLU A 128 -33.04 3.77 19.73
CA GLU A 128 -33.15 2.31 19.77
C GLU A 128 -32.89 1.65 18.41
N ALA A 129 -33.26 2.32 17.31
CA ALA A 129 -32.97 1.84 15.96
C ALA A 129 -31.45 1.79 15.66
N LEU A 130 -30.65 2.62 16.34
CA LEU A 130 -29.19 2.71 16.18
C LEU A 130 -28.43 1.83 17.18
N ASP A 131 -28.86 1.75 18.44
CA ASP A 131 -28.11 1.02 19.49
C ASP A 131 -28.65 -0.40 19.77
N GLY A 132 -29.66 -0.83 19.01
CA GLY A 132 -30.29 -2.14 19.18
C GLY A 132 -31.19 -2.25 20.42
N GLY A 133 -31.61 -1.12 21.00
CA GLY A 133 -32.49 -1.09 22.17
C GLY A 133 -31.72 -1.23 23.48
N ARG A 134 -30.61 -0.49 23.64
CA ARG A 134 -29.83 -0.48 24.89
C ARG A 134 -30.75 -0.24 26.10
N VAL A 135 -30.48 -0.98 27.18
CA VAL A 135 -31.15 -0.83 28.48
C VAL A 135 -31.16 0.63 28.91
N GLN A 136 -32.33 1.08 29.38
CA GLN A 136 -32.58 2.45 29.84
C GLN A 136 -31.63 2.85 30.97
N GLY A 137 -31.08 4.06 30.87
CA GLY A 137 -30.32 4.70 31.94
C GLY A 137 -31.21 5.27 33.05
N ILE A 138 -30.59 5.69 34.16
CA ILE A 138 -31.32 6.31 35.27
C ILE A 138 -31.98 7.61 34.80
N GLY A 139 -33.29 7.71 35.01
CA GLY A 139 -34.10 8.88 34.65
C GLY A 139 -34.48 8.93 33.16
N GLU A 140 -34.07 7.97 32.34
CA GLU A 140 -34.59 7.82 30.99
C GLU A 140 -36.03 7.28 31.02
N SER A 141 -36.82 7.63 30.02
CA SER A 141 -38.17 7.09 29.82
C SER A 141 -38.20 6.37 28.49
N GLY A 142 -38.37 5.05 28.53
CA GLY A 142 -38.47 4.27 27.31
C GLY A 142 -39.85 4.28 26.67
N TYR A 143 -39.85 4.02 25.38
CA TYR A 143 -41.05 3.86 24.56
C TYR A 143 -40.99 2.52 23.83
N PRO A 144 -42.15 1.99 23.40
CA PRO A 144 -42.14 0.80 22.55
C PRO A 144 -41.31 1.02 21.28
N PRO A 145 -40.48 0.05 20.87
CA PRO A 145 -39.67 0.17 19.67
C PRO A 145 -40.54 0.23 18.41
N LYS A 146 -39.99 0.81 17.35
CA LYS A 146 -40.62 0.74 16.02
C LYS A 146 -40.64 -0.72 15.53
N ARG A 147 -41.67 -1.05 14.75
CA ARG A 147 -41.70 -2.33 14.02
C ARG A 147 -40.55 -2.36 13.02
N THR A 148 -39.83 -3.49 12.97
CA THR A 148 -38.78 -3.71 12.00
C THR A 148 -39.35 -4.00 10.61
N VAL A 149 -38.60 -3.61 9.60
CA VAL A 149 -38.86 -3.84 8.17
C VAL A 149 -37.65 -4.55 7.55
N LYS A 150 -37.91 -5.35 6.51
CA LYS A 150 -36.84 -6.00 5.76
C LYS A 150 -36.25 -4.99 4.77
N ALA A 151 -34.98 -4.63 4.96
CA ALA A 151 -34.24 -3.72 4.09
C ALA A 151 -33.23 -4.49 3.22
N THR A 152 -33.03 -4.01 2.00
CA THR A 152 -32.06 -4.56 1.05
C THR A 152 -30.94 -3.56 0.80
N ILE A 153 -29.68 -4.00 0.97
CA ILE A 153 -28.49 -3.21 0.68
C ILE A 153 -27.70 -3.93 -0.42
N ILE A 154 -27.40 -3.22 -1.50
CA ILE A 154 -26.64 -3.73 -2.66
C ILE A 154 -25.29 -3.01 -2.67
N VAL A 155 -24.22 -3.78 -2.58
CA VAL A 155 -22.84 -3.26 -2.55
C VAL A 155 -22.12 -3.66 -3.83
N ALA A 156 -21.99 -2.71 -4.76
CA ALA A 156 -21.21 -2.91 -5.97
C ALA A 156 -19.71 -2.84 -5.67
N GLY A 157 -18.91 -3.72 -6.27
CA GLY A 157 -17.45 -3.78 -6.06
C GLY A 157 -17.00 -4.59 -4.84
N ALA A 158 -17.92 -5.05 -3.99
CA ALA A 158 -17.62 -6.02 -2.93
C ALA A 158 -17.47 -7.43 -3.50
N GLN A 159 -16.33 -7.70 -4.14
CA GLN A 159 -15.98 -9.04 -4.60
C GLN A 159 -15.78 -9.97 -3.39
N SER A 160 -16.14 -11.24 -3.56
CA SER A 160 -16.26 -12.24 -2.50
C SER A 160 -15.08 -12.23 -1.51
N GLY A 161 -15.39 -11.96 -0.23
CA GLY A 161 -14.49 -12.17 0.91
C GLY A 161 -13.58 -11.00 1.30
N HIS A 162 -13.59 -9.89 0.55
CA HIS A 162 -12.64 -8.78 0.77
C HIS A 162 -13.24 -7.51 1.39
N VAL A 163 -14.56 -7.44 1.48
CA VAL A 163 -15.28 -6.31 2.07
C VAL A 163 -16.17 -6.82 3.18
N SER A 164 -15.94 -6.33 4.39
CA SER A 164 -16.84 -6.56 5.53
C SER A 164 -17.77 -5.37 5.67
N LEU A 165 -19.05 -5.62 5.95
CA LEU A 165 -20.06 -4.59 6.09
C LEU A 165 -20.60 -4.60 7.53
N ARG A 166 -20.74 -3.41 8.12
CA ARG A 166 -21.36 -3.22 9.42
C ARG A 166 -22.51 -2.22 9.29
N LEU A 167 -23.63 -2.55 9.89
CA LEU A 167 -24.78 -1.68 10.05
C LEU A 167 -24.92 -1.34 11.53
N ASP A 168 -24.87 -0.05 11.86
CA ASP A 168 -24.90 0.46 13.23
C ASP A 168 -23.84 -0.17 14.14
N GLY A 169 -22.67 -0.44 13.58
CA GLY A 169 -21.59 -1.11 14.28
C GLY A 169 -21.76 -2.63 14.40
N THR A 170 -22.86 -3.24 13.94
CA THR A 170 -23.08 -4.69 13.92
C THR A 170 -22.65 -5.29 12.57
N PRO A 171 -21.79 -6.32 12.53
CA PRO A 171 -21.45 -7.02 11.29
C PRO A 171 -22.68 -7.64 10.63
N ILE A 172 -22.80 -7.53 9.31
CA ILE A 172 -23.86 -8.16 8.53
C ILE A 172 -23.28 -9.02 7.43
N GLU A 173 -23.87 -10.21 7.24
CA GLU A 173 -23.43 -11.18 6.25
C GLU A 173 -24.21 -11.02 4.94
N PRO A 174 -23.56 -11.23 3.78
CA PRO A 174 -24.25 -11.17 2.51
C PRO A 174 -25.23 -12.35 2.37
N ALA A 175 -26.42 -12.07 1.86
CA ALA A 175 -27.37 -13.11 1.45
C ALA A 175 -26.96 -13.73 0.12
N GLU A 176 -26.42 -12.91 -0.80
CA GLU A 176 -25.93 -13.33 -2.12
C GLU A 176 -24.64 -12.58 -2.47
N THR A 177 -23.75 -13.23 -3.23
CA THR A 177 -22.50 -12.63 -3.72
C THR A 177 -22.19 -13.14 -5.12
N ASP A 178 -21.82 -12.24 -6.02
CA ASP A 178 -21.40 -12.55 -7.38
C ASP A 178 -20.14 -11.75 -7.78
N ALA A 179 -19.76 -11.83 -9.06
CA ALA A 179 -18.61 -11.10 -9.59
C ALA A 179 -18.81 -9.57 -9.65
N ARG A 180 -20.03 -9.07 -9.46
CA ARG A 180 -20.39 -7.64 -9.52
C ARG A 180 -20.51 -7.02 -8.14
N GLY A 181 -20.81 -7.82 -7.12
CA GLY A 181 -20.89 -7.35 -5.74
C GLY A 181 -21.63 -8.31 -4.81
N ALA A 182 -22.21 -7.74 -3.75
CA ALA A 182 -22.94 -8.48 -2.73
C ALA A 182 -24.30 -7.84 -2.43
N ILE A 183 -25.27 -8.69 -2.06
CA ILE A 183 -26.61 -8.29 -1.64
C ILE A 183 -26.79 -8.70 -0.17
N TYR A 184 -27.22 -7.76 0.66
CA TYR A 184 -27.48 -7.94 2.07
C TYR A 184 -28.97 -7.73 2.34
N THR A 185 -29.52 -8.55 3.24
CA THR A 185 -30.90 -8.43 3.71
C THR A 185 -30.88 -8.37 5.23
N VAL A 186 -31.47 -7.31 5.79
CA VAL A 186 -31.43 -7.04 7.24
C VAL A 186 -32.82 -6.61 7.72
N ASP A 187 -33.19 -7.04 8.93
CA ASP A 187 -34.41 -6.57 9.60
C ASP A 187 -34.06 -5.42 10.53
N VAL A 188 -34.53 -4.21 10.22
CA VAL A 188 -34.20 -2.98 10.97
C VAL A 188 -35.41 -2.07 11.12
N ALA A 189 -35.44 -1.25 12.15
CA ALA A 189 -36.50 -0.25 12.33
C ALA A 189 -36.35 0.90 11.32
N PRO A 190 -37.43 1.49 10.79
CA PRO A 190 -37.32 2.67 9.93
C PRO A 190 -36.66 3.87 10.64
N ALA A 191 -35.44 4.20 10.25
CA ALA A 191 -34.62 5.30 10.77
C ALA A 191 -33.46 5.63 9.81
N GLU A 192 -32.63 6.60 10.21
CA GLU A 192 -31.29 6.78 9.63
C GLU A 192 -30.34 5.81 10.32
N HIS A 193 -29.56 5.04 9.54
CA HIS A 193 -28.63 4.03 10.02
C HIS A 193 -27.21 4.33 9.56
N HIS A 194 -26.23 3.88 10.33
CA HIS A 194 -24.82 4.00 10.00
C HIS A 194 -24.36 2.78 9.20
N LEU A 195 -23.80 3.00 8.01
CA LEU A 195 -23.26 1.95 7.16
C LEU A 195 -21.76 2.14 6.99
N LEU A 196 -20.99 1.13 7.42
CA LEU A 196 -19.54 1.11 7.34
C LEU A 196 -19.07 -0.11 6.54
N ALA A 197 -18.23 0.10 5.53
CA ALA A 197 -17.56 -1.00 4.84
C ALA A 197 -16.05 -0.90 5.03
N THR A 198 -15.44 -2.04 5.37
CA THR A 198 -13.98 -2.15 5.54
C THR A 198 -13.40 -3.18 4.60
N SER A 199 -12.16 -2.97 4.17
CA SER A 199 -11.35 -3.92 3.40
C SER A 199 -9.95 -3.96 3.98
N ASP A 200 -9.48 -5.15 4.35
CA ASP A 200 -8.21 -5.35 5.08
C ASP A 200 -8.07 -4.40 6.29
N ASP A 201 -9.11 -4.33 7.12
CA ASP A 201 -9.23 -3.42 8.29
C ASP A 201 -9.17 -1.92 7.99
N ARG A 202 -9.19 -1.51 6.71
CA ARG A 202 -9.26 -0.10 6.29
C ARG A 202 -10.69 0.29 5.92
N ILE A 203 -11.12 1.48 6.34
CA ILE A 203 -12.44 2.00 5.98
C ILE A 203 -12.44 2.43 4.52
N VAL A 204 -13.23 1.75 3.70
CA VAL A 204 -13.38 2.02 2.26
C VAL A 204 -14.69 2.72 1.92
N PHE A 205 -15.64 2.70 2.86
CA PHE A 205 -16.91 3.43 2.76
C PHE A 205 -17.48 3.68 4.16
N ALA A 206 -18.05 4.85 4.36
CA ALA A 206 -18.80 5.22 5.55
C ALA A 206 -19.88 6.23 5.16
N SER A 207 -21.13 5.99 5.56
CA SER A 207 -22.23 6.93 5.32
C SER A 207 -23.39 6.66 6.26
N TRP A 208 -24.23 7.67 6.46
CA TRP A 208 -25.58 7.51 6.98
C TRP A 208 -26.53 7.14 5.84
N VAL A 209 -27.42 6.17 6.05
CA VAL A 209 -28.42 5.70 5.08
C VAL A 209 -29.82 5.75 5.70
N ALA A 210 -30.75 6.40 5.01
CA ALA A 210 -32.13 6.48 5.47
C ALA A 210 -32.93 5.26 5.00
N ILE A 211 -33.55 4.55 5.94
CA ILE A 211 -34.49 3.45 5.67
C ILE A 211 -35.88 3.94 6.09
N ALA A 212 -36.76 4.10 5.11
CA ALA A 212 -38.07 4.70 5.31
C ALA A 212 -39.18 3.83 4.71
N GLY A 213 -40.35 3.87 5.36
CA GLY A 213 -41.56 3.16 4.94
C GLY A 213 -41.59 1.69 5.37
N GLU A 214 -42.72 1.03 5.07
CA GLU A 214 -42.94 -0.39 5.34
C GLU A 214 -42.28 -1.29 4.28
N GLU A 215 -42.13 -0.77 3.06
CA GLU A 215 -41.46 -1.40 1.93
C GLU A 215 -40.31 -0.49 1.46
N PRO A 216 -39.15 -0.52 2.15
CA PRO A 216 -38.04 0.37 1.81
C PRO A 216 -37.45 0.03 0.45
N ALA A 217 -37.12 1.07 -0.33
CA ALA A 217 -36.40 0.89 -1.59
C ALA A 217 -34.98 0.33 -1.33
N PRO A 218 -34.42 -0.49 -2.25
CA PRO A 218 -33.07 -1.00 -2.09
C PRO A 218 -32.02 0.11 -2.04
N THR A 219 -31.20 0.13 -1.00
CA THR A 219 -30.05 1.03 -0.85
C THR A 219 -28.89 0.50 -1.70
N ARG A 220 -28.36 1.33 -2.60
CA ARG A 220 -27.23 0.96 -3.47
C ARG A 220 -26.00 1.77 -3.10
N ILE A 221 -24.91 1.09 -2.77
CA ILE A 221 -23.61 1.72 -2.56
C ILE A 221 -22.57 1.12 -3.51
N SER A 222 -21.57 1.91 -3.86
CA SER A 222 -20.42 1.46 -4.63
C SER A 222 -19.20 1.59 -3.75
N VAL A 223 -18.56 0.47 -3.45
CA VAL A 223 -17.22 0.48 -2.86
C VAL A 223 -16.24 0.43 -4.01
N VAL A 224 -15.38 1.44 -4.11
CA VAL A 224 -14.25 1.39 -5.05
C VAL A 224 -13.25 0.46 -4.40
N THR A 225 -13.38 -0.86 -4.53
CA THR A 225 -12.23 -1.75 -4.34
C THR A 225 -11.34 -1.49 -5.55
N GLY A 226 -10.07 -1.11 -5.32
CA GLY A 226 -9.19 -0.61 -6.38
C GLY A 226 -9.36 -1.42 -7.66
N GLY A 227 -9.61 -0.74 -8.79
CA GLY A 227 -9.99 -1.37 -10.05
C GLY A 227 -9.04 -2.51 -10.43
N GLY A 228 -9.44 -3.37 -11.37
CA GLY A 228 -8.80 -4.69 -11.59
C GLY A 228 -7.27 -4.76 -11.73
N CYS A 229 -6.52 -3.66 -11.78
CA CYS A 229 -5.06 -3.61 -11.71
C CYS A 229 -4.49 -2.95 -10.44
N SER A 230 -5.24 -2.97 -9.33
CA SER A 230 -4.83 -2.41 -8.05
C SER A 230 -3.77 -3.26 -7.36
N ARG A 231 -3.11 -2.67 -6.35
CA ARG A 231 -2.16 -3.39 -5.50
C ARG A 231 -2.78 -4.60 -4.80
N ASP A 232 -4.01 -4.48 -4.33
CA ASP A 232 -4.68 -5.54 -3.57
C ASP A 232 -5.02 -6.72 -4.49
N GLU A 233 -5.46 -6.44 -5.72
CA GLU A 233 -5.73 -7.45 -6.74
C GLU A 233 -4.45 -8.17 -7.18
N LEU A 234 -3.40 -7.41 -7.53
CA LEU A 234 -2.15 -7.96 -8.04
C LEU A 234 -1.25 -8.53 -6.94
N GLY A 235 -1.49 -8.17 -5.68
CA GLY A 235 -0.81 -8.72 -4.50
C GLY A 235 -1.16 -10.18 -4.21
N ARG A 236 -2.26 -10.72 -4.79
CA ARG A 236 -2.61 -12.15 -4.70
C ARG A 236 -1.70 -13.03 -5.54
N ALA A 237 -1.06 -12.47 -6.57
CA ALA A 237 -0.18 -13.23 -7.45
C ALA A 237 1.12 -13.57 -6.74
N GLN A 238 1.60 -14.79 -6.93
CA GLN A 238 2.82 -15.28 -6.28
C GLN A 238 3.59 -16.23 -7.18
N ARG A 239 4.89 -16.33 -6.94
CA ARG A 239 5.72 -17.31 -7.62
C ARG A 239 5.56 -18.69 -6.97
N ARG A 240 5.09 -19.68 -7.71
CA ARG A 240 5.09 -21.11 -7.31
C ARG A 240 5.73 -21.97 -8.38
N ASP A 241 6.64 -22.86 -7.98
CA ASP A 241 7.29 -23.85 -8.86
C ASP A 241 7.88 -23.25 -10.15
N GLY A 242 8.47 -22.04 -10.04
CA GLY A 242 9.07 -21.33 -11.18
C GLY A 242 8.09 -20.65 -12.14
N ARG A 243 6.78 -20.65 -11.83
CA ARG A 243 5.73 -19.95 -12.59
C ARG A 243 5.05 -18.91 -11.69
N ILE A 244 4.26 -18.04 -12.32
CA ILE A 244 3.40 -17.10 -11.60
C ILE A 244 2.01 -17.73 -11.47
N ASP A 245 1.58 -17.94 -10.23
CA ASP A 245 0.21 -18.27 -9.85
C ASP A 245 -0.54 -16.94 -9.66
N ALA A 246 -1.52 -16.68 -10.51
CA ALA A 246 -2.31 -15.44 -10.53
C ALA A 246 -3.81 -15.71 -10.51
N ALA A 247 -4.21 -16.85 -9.93
CA ALA A 247 -5.62 -17.23 -9.85
C ALA A 247 -6.47 -16.09 -9.25
N GLY A 248 -7.53 -15.70 -9.97
CA GLY A 248 -8.46 -14.66 -9.53
C GLY A 248 -8.02 -13.22 -9.80
N VAL A 249 -6.94 -12.99 -10.56
CA VAL A 249 -6.55 -11.63 -11.00
C VAL A 249 -7.38 -11.18 -12.21
N ALA A 250 -8.10 -10.08 -12.07
CA ALA A 250 -8.95 -9.49 -13.10
C ALA A 250 -8.24 -8.46 -13.99
N CYS A 251 -7.02 -8.04 -13.66
CA CYS A 251 -6.27 -7.02 -14.42
C CYS A 251 -6.11 -7.46 -15.88
N PRO A 252 -6.65 -6.73 -16.87
CA PRO A 252 -6.65 -7.19 -18.26
C PRO A 252 -5.25 -7.51 -18.78
N ARG A 253 -4.26 -6.67 -18.45
CA ARG A 253 -2.86 -6.82 -18.85
C ARG A 253 -1.94 -6.25 -17.77
N TRP A 254 -1.03 -7.06 -17.27
CA TRP A 254 -0.06 -6.65 -16.25
C TRP A 254 1.26 -7.41 -16.38
N LEU A 255 2.24 -6.99 -15.59
CA LEU A 255 3.59 -7.51 -15.60
C LEU A 255 3.99 -7.94 -14.19
N ALA A 256 4.24 -9.23 -14.01
CA ALA A 256 4.89 -9.72 -12.80
C ALA A 256 6.39 -9.44 -12.88
N ALA A 257 6.93 -8.74 -11.89
CA ALA A 257 8.34 -8.43 -11.76
C ALA A 257 8.89 -9.00 -10.44
N ILE A 258 9.98 -9.74 -10.53
CA ILE A 258 10.67 -10.35 -9.40
C ILE A 258 12.16 -9.99 -9.49
N PRO A 259 12.79 -9.47 -8.41
CA PRO A 259 14.23 -9.26 -8.40
C PRO A 259 14.99 -10.55 -8.73
N GLY A 260 15.89 -10.50 -9.71
CA GLY A 260 16.67 -11.67 -10.07
C GLY A 260 17.74 -12.00 -9.02
N GLN A 261 18.22 -13.24 -9.01
CA GLN A 261 19.27 -13.67 -8.08
C GLN A 261 20.63 -12.98 -8.32
N LYS A 262 20.82 -12.40 -9.51
CA LYS A 262 22.04 -11.68 -9.88
C LYS A 262 21.79 -10.18 -9.78
N ARG A 263 22.80 -9.44 -9.32
CA ARG A 263 22.74 -7.99 -9.27
C ARG A 263 22.49 -7.41 -10.67
N GLY A 264 21.48 -6.55 -10.80
CA GLY A 264 21.07 -5.99 -12.09
C GLY A 264 20.28 -6.95 -12.99
N SER A 265 19.69 -8.01 -12.42
CA SER A 265 18.72 -8.84 -13.14
C SER A 265 17.31 -8.74 -12.57
N VAL A 266 16.34 -8.97 -13.45
CA VAL A 266 14.91 -9.00 -13.13
C VAL A 266 14.26 -10.16 -13.87
N LEU A 267 13.42 -10.90 -13.18
CA LEU A 267 12.55 -11.93 -13.74
C LEU A 267 11.21 -11.27 -14.07
N VAL A 268 10.75 -11.46 -15.31
CA VAL A 268 9.57 -10.78 -15.85
C VAL A 268 8.64 -11.80 -16.50
N ALA A 269 7.35 -11.77 -16.15
CA ALA A 269 6.31 -12.51 -16.85
C ALA A 269 5.18 -11.55 -17.26
N ARG A 270 4.75 -11.65 -18.52
CA ARG A 270 3.56 -10.94 -19.01
C ARG A 270 2.32 -11.75 -18.64
N CYS A 271 1.33 -11.08 -18.09
CA CYS A 271 0.10 -11.72 -17.64
C CYS A 271 -1.11 -11.02 -18.26
N GLU A 272 -2.12 -11.81 -18.59
CA GLU A 272 -3.43 -11.36 -19.03
C GLU A 272 -4.46 -11.98 -18.09
N ARG A 273 -5.10 -11.13 -17.27
CA ARG A 273 -5.94 -11.57 -16.14
C ARG A 273 -5.17 -12.53 -15.23
N ASP A 274 -5.64 -13.74 -15.08
CA ASP A 274 -5.09 -14.80 -14.23
C ASP A 274 -4.06 -15.69 -14.92
N THR A 275 -3.80 -15.46 -16.21
CA THR A 275 -2.93 -16.30 -17.02
C THR A 275 -1.61 -15.59 -17.30
N CYS A 276 -0.50 -16.20 -16.87
CA CYS A 276 0.84 -15.67 -17.05
C CYS A 276 1.67 -16.49 -18.03
N GLY A 277 2.43 -15.79 -18.89
CA GLY A 277 3.46 -16.37 -19.72
C GLY A 277 4.66 -16.87 -18.92
N PRO A 278 5.71 -17.38 -19.59
CA PRO A 278 6.91 -17.86 -18.92
C PRO A 278 7.63 -16.72 -18.19
N LEU A 279 8.24 -17.06 -17.06
CA LEU A 279 9.09 -16.14 -16.31
C LEU A 279 10.46 -16.07 -16.99
N LEU A 280 10.79 -14.91 -17.56
CA LEU A 280 12.02 -14.69 -18.32
C LEU A 280 12.98 -13.80 -17.54
N GLU A 281 14.25 -14.18 -17.46
CA GLU A 281 15.29 -13.35 -16.85
C GLU A 281 15.81 -12.32 -17.86
N TRP A 282 15.77 -11.05 -17.47
CA TRP A 282 16.48 -9.96 -18.13
C TRP A 282 17.66 -9.53 -17.27
N ARG A 283 18.81 -9.29 -17.92
CA ARG A 283 20.02 -8.80 -17.28
C ARG A 283 20.43 -7.52 -17.96
N THR A 284 20.75 -6.49 -17.19
CA THR A 284 21.47 -5.35 -17.74
C THR A 284 22.84 -5.84 -18.21
N GLU A 285 23.13 -5.74 -19.51
CA GLU A 285 24.49 -5.95 -19.98
C GLU A 285 25.36 -4.88 -19.34
N ARG A 286 26.24 -5.29 -18.42
CA ARG A 286 27.36 -4.43 -18.09
C ARG A 286 28.22 -4.39 -19.34
N LEU A 287 28.18 -3.27 -20.06
CA LEU A 287 29.34 -2.87 -20.85
C LEU A 287 30.55 -3.04 -19.92
N PRO A 288 31.58 -3.81 -20.31
CA PRO A 288 32.75 -3.95 -19.48
C PRO A 288 33.24 -2.54 -19.19
N THR A 289 33.26 -2.17 -17.90
CA THR A 289 33.95 -0.98 -17.46
C THR A 289 35.41 -1.26 -17.80
N TYR A 290 35.86 -0.82 -18.97
CA TYR A 290 37.27 -0.62 -19.24
C TYR A 290 37.71 0.45 -18.25
N GLY A 291 38.08 0.02 -17.05
CA GLY A 291 38.90 0.84 -16.18
C GLY A 291 40.15 1.22 -16.96
N PRO A 292 40.76 2.39 -16.67
CA PRO A 292 42.11 2.66 -17.18
C PRO A 292 42.98 1.44 -16.85
N PRO A 293 43.87 0.99 -17.76
CA PRO A 293 44.69 -0.19 -17.53
C PRO A 293 45.32 -0.06 -16.15
N GLN A 294 44.97 -0.98 -15.25
CA GLN A 294 45.63 -1.03 -13.95
C GLN A 294 47.09 -1.25 -14.25
N ALA A 295 47.94 -0.30 -13.85
CA ALA A 295 49.37 -0.53 -13.84
C ALA A 295 49.58 -1.79 -13.00
N HIS A 296 50.01 -2.87 -13.63
CA HIS A 296 50.49 -4.04 -12.91
C HIS A 296 51.58 -3.55 -11.96
N SER A 297 51.28 -3.54 -10.66
CA SER A 297 52.32 -3.48 -9.66
C SER A 297 53.13 -4.75 -9.84
N THR A 298 54.25 -4.62 -10.55
CA THR A 298 55.31 -5.61 -10.55
C THR A 298 55.86 -5.67 -9.14
N VAL A 299 55.18 -6.41 -8.26
CA VAL A 299 55.84 -6.99 -7.09
C VAL A 299 56.88 -7.91 -7.69
N ALA A 300 58.15 -7.55 -7.47
CA ALA A 300 59.31 -8.30 -7.93
C ALA A 300 59.29 -9.70 -7.30
N GLY A 301 58.57 -10.61 -7.95
CA GLY A 301 58.60 -12.04 -7.69
C GLY A 301 59.94 -12.59 -8.14
N TRP A 302 60.63 -13.23 -7.21
CA TRP A 302 61.93 -13.87 -7.40
C TRP A 302 61.88 -14.80 -8.63
N PRO A 303 62.77 -14.65 -9.63
CA PRO A 303 62.71 -15.48 -10.82
C PRO A 303 63.10 -16.92 -10.53
N SER A 304 62.33 -17.88 -11.05
CA SER A 304 62.56 -19.33 -10.90
C SER A 304 63.84 -19.87 -11.55
N TRP A 305 64.57 -19.03 -12.31
CA TRP A 305 65.91 -19.36 -12.81
C TRP A 305 67.02 -19.11 -11.77
N ALA A 306 66.75 -18.32 -10.72
CA ALA A 306 67.72 -18.04 -9.65
C ALA A 306 67.90 -19.23 -8.67
N THR A 307 66.98 -20.19 -8.66
CA THR A 307 67.05 -21.41 -7.84
C THR A 307 68.01 -22.46 -8.41
N TRP A 308 68.31 -22.43 -9.71
CA TRP A 308 69.19 -23.40 -10.36
C TRP A 308 70.68 -23.02 -10.33
N THR A 309 71.01 -21.76 -10.03
CA THR A 309 72.39 -21.26 -9.97
C THR A 309 73.08 -21.43 -8.61
N LEU A 310 72.35 -21.66 -7.51
CA LEU A 310 72.94 -21.87 -6.18
C LEU A 310 73.36 -23.32 -5.88
N VAL A 311 72.90 -24.29 -6.67
CA VAL A 311 73.33 -25.70 -6.55
C VAL A 311 74.57 -26.00 -7.43
N GLY A 312 74.93 -25.11 -8.37
CA GLY A 312 76.08 -25.28 -9.29
C GLY A 312 77.38 -24.57 -8.90
N ILE A 313 77.37 -23.64 -7.94
CA ILE A 313 78.54 -22.82 -7.54
C ILE A 313 79.19 -23.37 -6.24
N GLY A 314 78.85 -24.59 -5.83
CA GLY A 314 79.50 -25.29 -4.71
C GLY A 314 80.78 -26.06 -5.08
N ALA A 315 81.11 -26.20 -6.37
CA ALA A 315 82.13 -27.16 -6.82
C ALA A 315 83.31 -26.59 -7.64
N ALA A 316 83.40 -25.27 -7.91
CA ALA A 316 84.34 -24.77 -8.94
C ALA A 316 85.22 -23.54 -8.59
N THR A 317 85.32 -23.08 -7.33
CA THR A 317 86.28 -22.03 -6.96
C THR A 317 87.08 -22.34 -5.69
N ALA A 318 87.48 -23.59 -5.55
CA ALA A 318 88.70 -23.95 -4.82
C ALA A 318 89.97 -23.83 -5.72
N ALA A 319 89.83 -23.35 -6.97
CA ALA A 319 90.85 -23.47 -8.01
C ALA A 319 91.28 -22.17 -8.71
N SER A 320 91.10 -20.97 -8.12
CA SER A 320 91.52 -19.71 -8.80
C SER A 320 92.13 -18.64 -7.89
N MET A 321 92.83 -19.03 -6.81
CA MET A 321 93.98 -18.26 -6.36
C MET A 321 95.16 -18.56 -7.30
N ALA A 322 95.37 -17.79 -8.38
CA ALA A 322 96.64 -17.89 -9.14
C ALA A 322 96.91 -16.82 -10.23
N ILE A 323 96.01 -15.88 -10.56
CA ILE A 323 96.30 -14.90 -11.63
C ILE A 323 95.97 -13.49 -11.11
N ILE A 324 96.95 -12.86 -10.45
CA ILE A 324 97.92 -11.94 -11.10
C ILE A 324 97.19 -10.61 -11.39
N ALA A 325 97.26 -9.62 -10.50
CA ALA A 325 98.46 -8.81 -10.29
C ALA A 325 98.96 -8.18 -11.61
N THR A 326 98.30 -7.13 -12.10
CA THR A 326 98.87 -6.04 -12.93
C THR A 326 97.73 -5.13 -13.38
N GLY A 327 97.77 -3.84 -13.02
CA GLY A 327 96.69 -2.88 -13.24
C GLY A 327 96.64 -2.24 -14.63
N VAL A 328 95.93 -1.10 -14.68
CA VAL A 328 95.87 -0.10 -15.76
C VAL A 328 94.91 -0.52 -16.91
N PHE A 329 93.84 0.19 -17.27
CA PHE A 329 93.79 1.54 -17.84
C PHE A 329 92.47 2.32 -17.64
N GLU A 330 92.66 3.63 -17.69
CA GLU A 330 91.79 4.80 -17.56
C GLU A 330 91.03 5.24 -18.83
N THR A 331 89.91 5.96 -18.63
CA THR A 331 89.36 7.13 -19.41
C THR A 331 88.96 6.91 -20.89
N ARG A 332 88.00 7.59 -21.54
CA ARG A 332 87.07 8.71 -21.31
C ARG A 332 86.04 8.73 -22.49
N PRO A 333 85.02 9.60 -22.48
CA PRO A 333 83.77 9.49 -23.27
C PRO A 333 83.86 10.12 -24.66
N VAL A 334 82.88 9.82 -25.53
CA VAL A 334 82.63 10.58 -26.75
C VAL A 334 81.13 10.91 -26.85
N GLU A 335 80.83 12.21 -26.89
CA GLU A 335 79.53 12.82 -27.17
C GLU A 335 79.60 13.50 -28.58
N PRO A 336 78.52 14.06 -29.16
CA PRO A 336 77.85 13.54 -30.36
C PRO A 336 77.81 14.52 -31.57
N ARG A 337 76.96 14.20 -32.58
CA ARG A 337 76.32 15.06 -33.64
C ARG A 337 77.09 15.26 -34.97
N PHE A 338 76.51 15.42 -36.19
CA PHE A 338 75.13 15.55 -36.74
C PHE A 338 75.13 15.57 -38.31
N VAL A 339 74.03 15.11 -38.97
CA VAL A 339 73.32 15.57 -40.23
C VAL A 339 74.12 15.47 -41.58
N VAL A 340 73.60 15.25 -42.81
CA VAL A 340 72.53 15.85 -43.67
C VAL A 340 72.27 14.97 -44.92
N GLY A 341 71.02 14.77 -45.36
CA GLY A 341 70.44 15.28 -46.64
C GLY A 341 69.88 14.12 -47.49
N GLY A 342 68.74 14.12 -48.20
CA GLY A 342 67.93 15.12 -48.90
C GLY A 342 67.87 14.75 -50.41
N ALA A 343 66.70 14.43 -51.00
CA ALA A 343 66.05 15.11 -52.16
C ALA A 343 64.91 14.20 -52.75
N ARG A 344 63.64 14.64 -52.89
CA ARG A 344 62.92 15.34 -54.03
C ARG A 344 62.46 14.37 -55.16
N GLN A 345 61.36 14.52 -55.93
CA GLN A 345 60.47 15.60 -56.47
C GLN A 345 59.05 14.99 -56.66
N GLU A 346 57.92 15.68 -56.84
CA GLU A 346 57.57 16.94 -57.53
C GLU A 346 56.71 17.91 -56.70
#